data_AF-A0A529XE97-F1
#
_entry.id   AF-A0A529XE97-F1
#
_cell.length_a   1.000
_cell.length_b   1.000
_cell.length_c   1.000
_cell.angle_alpha   90.00
_cell.angle_beta   90.00
_cell.angle_gamma   90.00
#
_symmetry.space_group_name_H-M   'P 1'
#
loop_
_entity.id
_entity.type
_entity.pdbx_description
1 polymer ?
#
loop_
_entity_poly.entity_id
_entity_poly.type
_entity_poly.pdbx_seq_one_letter_code
_entity_poly.pdbx_strand_id
1 'polypeptide(L)'
;SAIIEDTIGWVVVAITIGIATKGRIEIASLGFTIAGVALFMAFSFTLGRRIVFDAIRWTNDTFRSEYAVVTVILAIMGVMALITDLIGVHTVLGAFVAGILVGESPILSRHIEGQLRGIITALFMPVFFGVAGLSADLTVLVDPQLALLTVALV
;
A
#
# COMPACT_ATOMS: atom_id res chain seq x y z
N SER A 1 16.04 -10.70 -0.43
CA SER A 1 16.22 -9.23 -0.33
C SER A 1 15.36 -8.42 -1.29
N ALA A 2 14.61 -9.03 -2.21
CA ALA A 2 13.67 -8.31 -3.10
C ALA A 2 12.53 -7.55 -2.37
N ILE A 3 12.05 -8.07 -1.23
CA ILE A 3 10.97 -7.42 -0.44
C ILE A 3 11.46 -6.11 0.18
N ILE A 4 12.72 -6.05 0.61
CA ILE A 4 13.32 -4.84 1.20
C ILE A 4 13.53 -3.79 0.11
N GLU A 5 14.01 -4.19 -1.08
CA GLU A 5 14.15 -3.31 -2.24
C GLU A 5 12.80 -2.76 -2.71
N ASP A 6 11.76 -3.59 -2.76
CA ASP A 6 10.40 -3.17 -3.12
C ASP A 6 9.83 -2.18 -2.08
N THR A 7 10.02 -2.46 -0.79
CA THR A 7 9.60 -1.56 0.31
C THR A 7 10.30 -0.20 0.23
N ILE A 8 11.62 -0.19 0.00
CA ILE A 8 12.40 1.05 -0.15
C ILE A 8 11.97 1.80 -1.41
N GLY A 9 11.71 1.08 -2.51
CA GLY A 9 11.20 1.66 -3.76
C GLY A 9 9.89 2.41 -3.55
N TRP A 10 8.92 1.81 -2.87
CA TRP A 10 7.65 2.46 -2.54
C TRP A 10 7.80 3.66 -1.61
N VAL A 11 8.72 3.61 -0.64
CA VAL A 11 9.02 4.76 0.23
C VAL A 11 9.63 5.92 -0.56
N VAL A 12 10.58 5.64 -1.47
CA VAL A 12 11.21 6.66 -2.31
C VAL A 12 10.20 7.27 -3.29
N VAL A 13 9.34 6.47 -3.90
CA VAL A 13 8.26 6.96 -4.78
C VAL A 13 7.29 7.85 -4.02
N ALA A 14 6.89 7.47 -2.79
CA ALA A 14 6.00 8.28 -1.97
C ALA A 14 6.62 9.64 -1.60
N ILE A 15 7.91 9.66 -1.27
CA ILE A 15 8.65 10.91 -1.01
C ILE A 15 8.72 11.76 -2.29
N THR A 16 9.04 11.15 -3.42
CA THR A 16 9.23 11.84 -4.71
C THR A 16 7.94 12.50 -5.19
N ILE A 17 6.83 11.79 -5.15
CA ILE A 17 5.53 12.33 -5.58
C ILE A 17 5.05 13.42 -4.60
N GLY A 18 5.28 13.25 -3.29
CA GLY A 18 4.98 14.29 -2.30
C GLY A 18 5.74 15.60 -2.53
N ILE A 19 6.98 15.50 -3.02
CA ILE A 19 7.79 16.66 -3.44
C ILE A 19 7.24 17.25 -4.76
N ALA A 20 6.94 16.39 -5.74
CA ALA A 20 6.48 16.79 -7.07
C ALA A 20 5.11 17.49 -7.05
N THR A 21 4.22 17.13 -6.13
CA THR A 21 2.87 17.73 -6.03
C THR A 21 2.83 19.10 -5.35
N LYS A 22 3.83 19.47 -4.54
CA LYS A 22 3.76 20.70 -3.72
C LYS A 22 4.73 21.82 -4.10
N GLY A 23 5.72 21.60 -4.98
CA GLY A 23 6.48 22.64 -5.69
C GLY A 23 7.31 23.64 -4.85
N ARG A 24 7.27 23.57 -3.51
CA ARG A 24 8.09 24.35 -2.58
C ARG A 24 8.45 23.48 -1.37
N ILE A 25 9.75 23.41 -1.06
CA ILE A 25 10.22 22.75 0.16
C ILE A 25 10.09 23.77 1.30
N GLU A 26 8.91 23.86 1.90
CA GLU A 26 8.81 24.41 3.24
C GLU A 26 9.44 23.40 4.19
N ILE A 27 10.68 23.66 4.63
CA ILE A 27 11.43 22.76 5.52
C ILE A 27 10.60 22.40 6.77
N ALA A 28 9.75 23.32 7.24
CA ALA A 28 8.80 23.10 8.32
C ALA A 28 7.69 22.08 7.95
N SER A 29 7.13 22.13 6.74
CA SER A 29 6.11 21.16 6.30
C SER A 29 6.72 19.77 6.10
N LEU A 30 7.94 19.71 5.58
CA LEU A 30 8.68 18.45 5.44
C LEU A 30 8.97 17.82 6.80
N GLY A 31 9.42 18.61 7.78
CA GLY A 31 9.64 18.15 9.15
C GLY A 31 8.37 17.60 9.80
N PHE A 32 7.23 18.26 9.59
CA PHE A 32 5.94 17.79 10.10
C PHE A 32 5.51 16.47 9.46
N THR A 33 5.66 16.32 8.13
CA THR A 33 5.36 15.06 7.44
C THR A 33 6.28 13.93 7.90
N ILE A 34 7.59 14.16 8.03
CA ILE A 34 8.54 13.15 8.52
C ILE A 34 8.20 12.73 9.95
N ALA A 35 7.92 13.69 10.83
CA ALA A 35 7.52 13.40 12.20
C ALA A 35 6.18 12.63 12.26
N GLY A 36 5.22 13.01 11.42
CA GLY A 36 3.93 12.31 11.28
C GLY A 36 4.09 10.87 10.81
N VAL A 37 4.96 10.61 9.82
CA VAL A 37 5.28 9.26 9.35
C VAL A 37 5.98 8.44 10.44
N ALA A 38 6.97 9.03 11.13
CA ALA A 38 7.68 8.35 12.21
C ALA A 38 6.73 7.99 13.35
N LEU A 39 5.83 8.91 13.74
CA LEU A 39 4.81 8.67 14.76
C LEU A 39 3.81 7.61 14.31
N PHE A 40 3.32 7.69 13.06
CA PHE A 40 2.46 6.66 12.48
C PHE A 40 3.12 5.30 12.50
N MET A 41 4.41 5.22 12.17
CA MET A 41 5.13 3.94 12.16
C MET A 41 5.33 3.38 13.56
N ALA A 42 5.76 4.23 14.49
CA ALA A 42 5.89 3.85 15.89
C ALA A 42 4.55 3.37 16.45
N PHE A 43 3.48 4.12 16.21
CA PHE A 43 2.13 3.75 16.63
C PHE A 43 1.68 2.43 16.00
N SER A 44 1.85 2.27 14.68
CA SER A 44 1.40 1.09 13.95
C SER A 44 2.09 -0.19 14.44
N PHE A 45 3.40 -0.16 14.67
CA PHE A 45 4.13 -1.35 15.14
C PHE A 45 4.01 -1.61 16.64
N THR A 46 3.62 -0.62 17.44
CA THR A 46 3.43 -0.79 18.89
C THR A 46 1.99 -1.11 19.25
N LEU A 47 1.09 -0.13 19.12
CA LEU A 47 -0.31 -0.24 19.49
C LEU A 47 -1.19 -0.71 18.34
N GLY A 48 -0.91 -0.23 17.12
CA GLY A 48 -1.63 -0.62 15.91
C GLY A 48 -1.62 -2.14 15.71
N ARG A 49 -0.48 -2.80 15.94
CA ARG A 49 -0.37 -4.26 15.88
C ARG A 49 -1.36 -4.95 16.81
N ARG A 50 -1.47 -4.49 18.06
CA ARG A 50 -2.42 -5.06 19.03
C ARG A 50 -3.86 -4.83 18.56
N ILE A 51 -4.18 -3.61 18.15
CA ILE A 51 -5.52 -3.24 17.67
C ILE A 51 -5.92 -4.10 16.45
N VAL A 52 -5.02 -4.26 15.48
CA VAL A 52 -5.26 -5.07 14.27
C VAL A 52 -5.47 -6.54 14.65
N PHE A 53 -4.63 -7.09 15.51
CA PHE A 53 -4.75 -8.49 15.93
C PHE A 53 -6.04 -8.74 16.70
N ASP A 54 -6.37 -7.85 17.63
CA ASP A 54 -7.59 -7.93 18.42
C ASP A 54 -8.83 -7.76 17.55
N ALA A 55 -8.82 -6.86 16.57
CA ALA A 55 -9.92 -6.67 15.63
C ALA A 55 -10.14 -7.91 14.75
N ILE A 56 -9.07 -8.50 14.22
CA ILE A 56 -9.14 -9.74 13.43
C ILE A 56 -9.65 -10.89 14.30
N ARG A 57 -9.10 -11.04 15.51
CA ARG A 57 -9.48 -12.09 16.46
C ARG A 57 -10.93 -11.98 16.90
N TRP A 58 -11.35 -10.79 17.30
CA TRP A 58 -12.73 -10.53 17.70
C TRP A 58 -13.70 -10.85 16.55
N THR A 59 -13.37 -10.44 15.33
CA THR A 59 -14.19 -10.72 14.15
C THR A 59 -14.29 -12.22 13.88
N ASN A 60 -13.16 -12.93 13.95
CA ASN A 60 -13.11 -14.39 13.81
C ASN A 60 -13.96 -15.10 14.87
N ASP A 61 -13.82 -14.70 16.13
CA ASP A 61 -14.46 -15.37 17.26
C ASP A 61 -15.99 -15.08 17.31
N THR A 62 -16.41 -13.87 16.92
CA THR A 62 -17.82 -13.44 17.00
C THR A 62 -18.64 -13.84 15.78
N PHE A 63 -18.11 -13.69 14.56
CA PHE A 63 -18.85 -13.99 13.32
C PHE A 63 -18.59 -15.41 12.84
N ARG A 64 -17.46 -16.02 13.24
CA ARG A 64 -17.02 -17.36 12.80
C ARG A 64 -17.11 -17.54 11.28
N SER A 65 -16.78 -16.48 10.54
CA SER A 65 -16.84 -16.43 9.08
C SER A 65 -15.57 -15.82 8.53
N GLU A 66 -14.94 -16.52 7.59
CA GLU A 66 -13.71 -16.06 6.93
C GLU A 66 -13.96 -14.81 6.09
N TYR A 67 -15.15 -14.69 5.49
CA TYR A 67 -15.54 -13.48 4.76
C TYR A 67 -15.59 -12.25 5.67
N ALA A 68 -16.00 -12.40 6.93
CA ALA A 68 -15.98 -11.31 7.89
C ALA A 68 -14.54 -10.87 8.21
N VAL A 69 -13.62 -11.84 8.34
CA VAL A 69 -12.19 -11.57 8.55
C VAL A 69 -11.57 -10.87 7.33
N VAL A 70 -11.82 -11.34 6.11
CA VAL A 70 -11.40 -10.66 4.87
C VAL A 70 -11.92 -9.23 4.84
N THR A 71 -13.20 -9.02 5.16
CA THR A 71 -13.80 -7.68 5.19
C THR A 71 -13.10 -6.77 6.20
N VAL A 72 -12.79 -7.27 7.41
CA VAL A 72 -12.09 -6.48 8.42
C VAL A 72 -10.66 -6.14 8.00
N ILE A 73 -9.97 -7.07 7.31
CA ILE A 73 -8.63 -6.82 6.75
C ILE A 73 -8.69 -5.70 5.71
N LEU A 74 -9.64 -5.74 4.79
CA LEU A 74 -9.85 -4.67 3.80
C LEU A 74 -10.17 -3.33 4.49
N ALA A 75 -10.99 -3.33 5.53
CA ALA A 75 -11.32 -2.13 6.29
C ALA A 75 -10.10 -1.55 7.02
N ILE A 76 -9.28 -2.39 7.66
CA ILE A 76 -8.03 -1.98 8.31
C ILE A 76 -7.06 -1.36 7.31
N MET A 77 -6.88 -2.00 6.14
CA MET A 77 -6.06 -1.44 5.06
C MET A 77 -6.56 -0.06 4.62
N GLY A 78 -7.87 0.10 4.42
CA GLY A 78 -8.48 1.38 4.06
C GLY A 78 -8.28 2.46 5.14
N VAL A 79 -8.50 2.13 6.41
CA VAL A 79 -8.31 3.06 7.53
C VAL A 79 -6.85 3.50 7.63
N MET A 80 -5.90 2.58 7.54
CA MET A 80 -4.48 2.94 7.60
C MET A 80 -4.03 3.76 6.40
N ALA A 81 -4.54 3.45 5.20
CA ALA A 81 -4.32 4.25 3.99
C ALA A 81 -4.84 5.69 4.15
N LEU A 82 -6.05 5.86 4.69
CA LEU A 82 -6.63 7.17 4.98
C LEU A 82 -5.84 7.95 6.03
N ILE A 83 -5.35 7.29 7.09
CA ILE A 83 -4.48 7.94 8.09
C ILE A 83 -3.22 8.48 7.42
N THR A 84 -2.58 7.71 6.54
CA THR A 84 -1.37 8.20 5.84
C THR A 84 -1.66 9.33 4.85
N ASP A 85 -2.82 9.32 4.21
CA ASP A 85 -3.27 10.43 3.35
C ASP A 85 -3.48 11.73 4.15
N LEU A 86 -4.08 11.62 5.34
CA LEU A 86 -4.28 12.75 6.26
C LEU A 86 -2.96 13.33 6.78
N ILE A 87 -1.91 12.51 6.91
CA ILE A 87 -0.55 12.97 7.25
C ILE A 87 0.11 13.71 6.06
N GLY A 88 -0.46 13.60 4.86
CA GLY A 88 0.06 14.19 3.63
C GLY A 88 1.06 13.30 2.90
N VAL A 89 0.94 11.97 3.07
CA VAL A 89 1.77 10.96 2.41
C VAL A 89 0.87 10.05 1.57
N HIS A 90 1.45 9.35 0.61
CA HIS A 90 0.70 8.40 -0.20
C HIS A 90 0.01 7.32 0.63
N THR A 91 -1.27 7.11 0.33
CA THR A 91 -2.14 6.05 0.87
C THR A 91 -1.51 4.65 0.81
N VAL A 92 -0.61 4.42 -0.16
CA VAL A 92 0.12 3.16 -0.33
C VAL A 92 0.92 2.79 0.93
N LEU A 93 1.52 3.77 1.62
CA LEU A 93 2.28 3.50 2.84
C LEU A 93 1.39 2.87 3.92
N GLY A 94 0.21 3.44 4.16
CA GLY A 94 -0.71 2.94 5.17
C GLY A 94 -1.25 1.56 4.83
N ALA A 95 -1.62 1.34 3.56
CA ALA A 95 -2.05 0.03 3.08
C ALA A 95 -0.95 -1.03 3.20
N PHE A 96 0.30 -0.67 2.91
CA PHE A 96 1.45 -1.56 3.05
C PHE A 96 1.71 -1.95 4.52
N VAL A 97 1.71 -0.98 5.43
CA VAL A 97 1.88 -1.26 6.87
C VAL A 97 0.74 -2.13 7.39
N ALA A 98 -0.50 -1.88 6.98
CA ALA A 98 -1.63 -2.75 7.30
C ALA A 98 -1.40 -4.18 6.81
N GLY A 99 -0.89 -4.35 5.59
CA GLY A 99 -0.51 -5.65 5.04
C GLY A 99 0.55 -6.38 5.87
N ILE A 100 1.59 -5.68 6.34
CA ILE A 100 2.60 -6.25 7.24
C ILE A 100 1.94 -6.73 8.54
N LEU A 101 1.15 -5.88 9.18
CA LEU A 101 0.49 -6.22 10.44
C LEU A 101 -0.46 -7.41 10.27
N VAL A 102 -1.27 -7.43 9.22
CA VAL A 102 -2.16 -8.56 8.92
C VAL A 102 -1.37 -9.83 8.65
N GLY A 103 -0.25 -9.75 7.93
CA GLY A 103 0.63 -10.89 7.64
C GLY A 103 1.29 -11.52 8.88
N GLU A 104 1.49 -10.74 9.94
CA GLU A 104 1.98 -11.25 11.23
C GLU A 104 0.87 -11.89 12.10
N SER A 105 -0.41 -11.75 11.72
CA SER A 105 -1.53 -12.25 12.52
C SER A 105 -1.61 -13.78 12.47
N PRO A 106 -1.65 -14.49 13.62
CA PRO A 106 -1.78 -15.95 13.67
C PRO A 106 -3.08 -16.51 13.07
N ILE A 107 -4.08 -15.64 12.87
CA ILE A 107 -5.42 -15.99 12.38
C ILE A 107 -5.46 -16.02 10.85
N LEU A 108 -4.41 -15.50 10.19
CA LEU A 108 -4.32 -15.53 8.74
C LEU A 108 -4.10 -16.97 8.25
N SER A 109 -5.21 -17.63 7.91
CA SER A 109 -5.19 -18.98 7.34
C SER A 109 -4.86 -18.94 5.85
N ARG A 110 -4.36 -20.05 5.30
CA ARG A 110 -4.14 -20.17 3.84
C ARG A 110 -5.41 -19.95 3.03
N HIS A 111 -6.58 -20.21 3.60
CA HIS A 111 -7.86 -20.00 2.93
C HIS A 111 -8.20 -18.51 2.85
N ILE A 112 -8.03 -17.76 3.95
CA ILE A 112 -8.22 -16.29 3.98
C ILE A 112 -7.23 -15.62 3.02
N GLU A 113 -5.97 -16.06 3.01
CA GLU A 113 -4.97 -15.60 2.06
C GLU A 113 -5.39 -15.90 0.60
N GLY A 114 -5.92 -17.09 0.34
CA GLY A 114 -6.46 -17.47 -0.96
C GLY A 114 -7.62 -16.59 -1.41
N GLN A 115 -8.53 -16.22 -0.49
CA GLN A 115 -9.64 -15.30 -0.78
C GLN A 115 -9.15 -13.89 -1.08
N LEU A 116 -8.22 -13.35 -0.28
CA LEU A 116 -7.57 -12.05 -0.53
C LEU A 116 -6.87 -12.05 -1.89
N ARG A 117 -6.09 -13.09 -2.18
CA ARG A 117 -5.43 -13.26 -3.48
C ARG A 117 -6.45 -13.31 -4.61
N GLY A 118 -7.55 -14.05 -4.43
CA GLY A 118 -8.65 -14.11 -5.37
C GLY A 118 -9.17 -12.72 -5.73
N ILE A 119 -9.50 -11.90 -4.72
CA ILE A 119 -9.96 -10.52 -4.90
C ILE A 119 -8.90 -9.66 -5.60
N ILE A 120 -7.64 -9.77 -5.18
CA ILE A 120 -6.53 -9.02 -5.80
C ILE A 120 -6.41 -9.38 -7.28
N THR A 121 -6.39 -10.65 -7.63
CA THR A 121 -6.21 -11.11 -9.01
C THR A 121 -7.43 -10.90 -9.89
N ALA A 122 -8.65 -11.00 -9.34
CA ALA A 122 -9.89 -10.91 -10.12
C ALA A 122 -10.36 -9.47 -10.31
N LEU A 123 -10.07 -8.57 -9.35
CA LEU A 123 -10.58 -7.20 -9.34
C LEU A 123 -9.47 -6.17 -9.43
N PHE A 124 -8.57 -6.13 -8.44
CA PHE A 124 -7.59 -5.04 -8.33
C PHE A 124 -6.53 -5.08 -9.43
N MET A 125 -6.04 -6.25 -9.78
CA MET A 125 -4.97 -6.43 -10.76
C MET A 125 -5.41 -6.00 -12.18
N PRO A 126 -6.57 -6.44 -12.73
CA PRO A 126 -7.06 -5.94 -14.01
C PRO A 126 -7.33 -4.44 -14.01
N VAL A 127 -7.89 -3.89 -12.92
CA VAL A 127 -8.14 -2.44 -12.81
C VAL A 127 -6.84 -1.66 -12.79
N PHE A 128 -5.86 -2.10 -12.00
CA PHE A 128 -4.55 -1.47 -11.91
C PHE A 128 -3.83 -1.47 -13.27
N PHE A 129 -3.73 -2.62 -13.93
CA PHE A 129 -3.08 -2.71 -15.23
C PHE A 129 -3.86 -1.99 -16.34
N GLY A 130 -5.19 -1.99 -16.28
CA GLY A 130 -6.03 -1.24 -17.20
C GLY A 130 -5.79 0.27 -17.10
N VAL A 131 -5.78 0.81 -15.88
CA VAL A 131 -5.51 2.25 -15.65
C VAL A 131 -4.06 2.61 -15.98
N ALA A 132 -3.10 1.78 -15.60
CA ALA A 132 -1.69 1.99 -15.93
C ALA A 132 -1.46 1.98 -17.44
N GLY A 133 -2.08 1.04 -18.17
CA GLY A 133 -2.00 0.97 -19.63
C GLY A 133 -2.68 2.15 -20.32
N LEU A 134 -3.84 2.60 -19.83
CA LEU A 134 -4.52 3.79 -20.36
C LEU A 134 -3.75 5.10 -20.08
N SER A 135 -3.00 5.15 -18.99
CA SER A 135 -2.17 6.31 -18.63
C SER A 135 -0.81 6.30 -19.34
N ALA A 136 -0.46 5.21 -20.02
CA ALA A 136 0.79 5.11 -20.75
C ALA A 136 0.72 5.96 -22.03
N ASP A 137 1.62 6.93 -22.13
CA ASP A 137 1.75 7.75 -23.33
C ASP A 137 2.56 7.01 -24.40
N LEU A 138 1.86 6.44 -25.37
CA LEU A 138 2.49 5.72 -26.49
C LEU A 138 3.11 6.67 -27.53
N THR A 139 2.87 7.99 -27.44
CA THR A 139 3.48 8.98 -28.33
C THR A 139 5.00 8.99 -28.19
N VAL A 140 5.51 8.57 -27.02
CA VAL A 140 6.94 8.41 -26.74
C VAL A 140 7.60 7.35 -27.64
N LEU A 141 6.85 6.35 -28.13
CA LEU A 141 7.36 5.33 -29.05
C LEU A 141 7.49 5.83 -30.51
N VAL A 142 7.05 7.05 -30.81
CA VAL A 142 7.31 7.67 -32.12
C VAL A 142 8.80 8.00 -32.28
N ASP A 143 9.54 8.19 -31.17
CA ASP A 143 10.99 8.32 -31.19
C ASP A 143 11.64 6.94 -31.46
N PRO A 144 12.36 6.77 -32.58
CA PRO A 144 13.00 5.51 -32.95
C PRO A 144 14.00 4.99 -31.90
N GLN A 145 14.65 5.88 -31.15
CA GLN A 145 15.61 5.49 -30.11
C GLN A 145 14.90 4.91 -28.89
N LEU A 146 13.79 5.53 -28.46
CA LEU A 146 12.98 5.04 -27.35
C LEU A 146 12.24 3.76 -27.72
N ALA A 147 11.77 3.63 -28.97
CA ALA A 147 11.18 2.40 -29.48
C ALA A 147 12.19 1.23 -29.46
N LEU A 148 13.42 1.45 -29.92
CA LEU A 148 14.49 0.45 -29.89
C LEU A 148 14.86 0.03 -28.46
N LEU A 149 14.97 0.98 -27.54
CA LEU A 149 15.24 0.69 -26.13
C LEU A 149 14.09 -0.11 -25.49
N THR A 150 12.84 0.23 -25.82
CA THR A 150 11.66 -0.49 -25.30
C THR A 150 11.63 -1.93 -25.79
N VAL A 151 11.90 -2.19 -27.09
CA VAL A 151 11.95 -3.55 -27.66
C VAL A 151 13.12 -4.35 -27.11
N ALA A 152 14.26 -3.72 -26.81
CA ALA A 152 15.42 -4.42 -26.26
C ALA A 152 15.25 -4.81 -24.77
N LEU A 153 14.38 -4.11 -24.04
CA LEU A 153 14.15 -4.31 -22.61
C LEU A 153 13.06 -5.34 -22.30
N VAL A 154 12.12 -5.55 -23.22
CA VAL A 154 11.02 -6.53 -23.15
C VAL A 154 11.47 -7.87 -23.72
#